data_AF-A0A1L7VL03-F1
#
_entry.id   AF-A0A1L7VL03-F1
#
_cell.length_a   1.000
_cell.length_b   1.000
_cell.length_c   1.000
_cell.angle_alpha   90.00
_cell.angle_beta   90.00
_cell.angle_gamma   90.00
#
_symmetry.space_group_name_H-M   'P 1'
#
loop_
_entity.id
_entity.type
_entity.pdbx_description
1 polymer ?
#
loop_
_entity_poly.entity_id
_entity_poly.type
_entity_poly.pdbx_seq_one_letter_code
_entity_poly.pdbx_strand_id
1 'polypeptide(L)'
;MHLSPAMALPYIPSRTSTKPPNSKPRQKQETPASAPAPRLLPGERRVKPRLSRPSLDPVLESDQRLSREVEQIASGDAAKVTRKQSLPIITRNRSDFFEEAFGPKHTQDPGDRIRNESPVLVEIKTNVIANEFTFITELSEYLSLRYNRPASSIVITVQHGICIQFGGGSDAVYTMTIEALARDVQTTTNKRNIALFQRHMEQALRIPPSKGFLRFVPLAEDCAGWKGNTLAGHITELIEETQAMAEHRGSIRAPRRRSSKVSLVYCYVEGAGFDQHE
;
A
#
# COMPACT_ATOMS: atom_id res chain seq x y z
N MET A 1 -19.33 64.52 1.66
CA MET A 1 -18.98 64.65 0.22
C MET A 1 -17.92 63.60 -0.10
N HIS A 2 -17.91 63.10 -1.35
CA HIS A 2 -17.12 62.00 -1.91
C HIS A 2 -17.64 60.57 -1.71
N LEU A 3 -18.60 60.20 -2.55
CA LEU A 3 -18.75 58.84 -3.08
C LEU A 3 -18.19 58.85 -4.51
N SER A 4 -17.28 57.93 -4.80
CA SER A 4 -16.70 57.73 -6.15
C SER A 4 -17.69 57.02 -7.08
N PRO A 5 -17.65 57.31 -8.40
CA PRO A 5 -18.65 56.80 -9.34
C PRO A 5 -18.31 55.39 -9.84
N ALA A 6 -19.34 54.56 -9.98
CA ALA A 6 -19.30 53.26 -10.64
C ALA A 6 -19.15 53.44 -12.16
N MET A 7 -18.18 52.76 -12.78
CA MET A 7 -18.05 52.69 -14.22
C MET A 7 -19.15 51.79 -14.82
N ALA A 8 -19.94 52.38 -15.72
CA ALA A 8 -20.88 51.67 -16.58
C ALA A 8 -20.14 51.05 -17.77
N LEU A 9 -20.33 49.75 -18.00
CA LEU A 9 -19.90 49.07 -19.22
C LEU A 9 -20.99 49.17 -20.31
N PRO A 10 -20.62 49.38 -21.58
CA PRO A 10 -21.58 49.63 -22.65
C PRO A 10 -22.31 48.37 -23.12
N TYR A 11 -23.63 48.51 -23.24
CA TYR A 11 -24.59 47.60 -23.85
C TYR A 11 -24.42 47.56 -25.38
N ILE A 12 -24.28 46.36 -25.95
CA ILE A 12 -24.21 46.13 -27.41
C ILE A 12 -25.54 45.49 -27.87
N PRO A 13 -26.30 46.09 -28.79
CA PRO A 13 -27.59 45.55 -29.22
C PRO A 13 -27.45 44.41 -30.24
N SER A 14 -28.34 43.44 -30.11
CA SER A 14 -28.50 42.26 -30.98
C SER A 14 -29.00 42.63 -32.38
N ARG A 15 -28.37 42.08 -33.44
CA ARG A 15 -28.92 42.12 -34.81
C ARG A 15 -29.90 40.96 -35.01
N THR A 16 -31.15 41.33 -35.30
CA THR A 16 -32.18 40.47 -35.87
C THR A 16 -31.95 40.29 -37.37
N SER A 17 -32.20 39.09 -37.91
CA SER A 17 -32.35 38.88 -39.35
C SER A 17 -33.51 37.91 -39.62
N THR A 18 -34.42 38.40 -40.45
CA THR A 18 -35.69 37.83 -40.90
C THR A 18 -35.54 36.79 -42.02
N LYS A 19 -36.49 35.84 -42.07
CA LYS A 19 -36.80 34.80 -43.10
C LYS A 19 -37.71 35.38 -44.22
N PRO A 20 -38.23 34.61 -45.25
CA PRO A 20 -37.75 33.47 -46.08
C PRO A 20 -38.06 33.73 -47.62
N PRO A 21 -38.22 32.76 -48.60
CA PRO A 21 -39.23 31.66 -48.64
C PRO A 21 -38.83 30.30 -49.31
N ASN A 22 -39.44 29.23 -48.77
CA ASN A 22 -40.11 28.05 -49.37
C ASN A 22 -39.69 27.36 -50.70
N SER A 23 -39.47 26.03 -50.68
CA SER A 23 -40.24 25.02 -51.48
C SER A 23 -39.82 23.55 -51.19
N LYS A 24 -40.80 22.69 -50.84
CA LYS A 24 -40.75 21.19 -50.93
C LYS A 24 -41.54 20.74 -52.19
N PRO A 25 -41.39 19.53 -52.77
CA PRO A 25 -42.00 18.26 -52.27
C PRO A 25 -41.09 16.99 -52.45
N ARG A 26 -41.03 16.01 -51.54
CA ARG A 26 -41.91 14.83 -51.29
C ARG A 26 -41.78 13.66 -52.31
N GLN A 27 -41.34 12.47 -51.85
CA GLN A 27 -41.90 11.11 -52.07
C GLN A 27 -40.97 10.05 -51.40
N LYS A 28 -41.40 9.25 -50.41
CA LYS A 28 -42.30 8.05 -50.35
C LYS A 28 -41.54 6.72 -50.57
N GLN A 29 -41.52 5.86 -49.53
CA GLN A 29 -42.06 4.47 -49.47
C GLN A 29 -41.29 3.46 -50.35
N GLU A 30 -40.88 2.25 -49.93
CA GLU A 30 -41.61 1.17 -49.26
C GLU A 30 -40.65 -0.03 -49.03
N THR A 31 -40.85 -0.80 -47.96
CA THR A 31 -40.51 -2.25 -47.89
C THR A 31 -41.80 -3.04 -48.16
N PRO A 32 -41.76 -4.23 -48.79
CA PRO A 32 -41.85 -5.46 -47.97
C PRO A 32 -41.23 -6.78 -48.54
N ALA A 33 -40.97 -7.69 -47.59
CA ALA A 33 -41.19 -9.15 -47.56
C ALA A 33 -40.53 -10.15 -48.55
N SER A 34 -39.83 -11.13 -47.95
CA SER A 34 -40.13 -12.60 -47.99
C SER A 34 -38.93 -13.50 -48.29
N ALA A 35 -38.70 -14.48 -47.41
CA ALA A 35 -37.85 -15.66 -47.62
C ALA A 35 -38.44 -16.60 -48.69
N PRO A 36 -37.66 -17.54 -49.27
CA PRO A 36 -37.51 -18.87 -48.63
C PRO A 36 -36.12 -19.54 -48.76
N ALA A 37 -35.80 -20.43 -47.83
CA ALA A 37 -34.90 -21.58 -48.02
C ALA A 37 -35.80 -22.85 -48.00
N PRO A 38 -35.48 -24.01 -48.63
CA PRO A 38 -34.24 -24.77 -48.33
C PRO A 38 -33.67 -25.63 -49.49
N ARG A 39 -32.42 -26.12 -49.33
CA ARG A 39 -32.04 -27.54 -49.58
C ARG A 39 -30.61 -27.83 -49.10
N LEU A 40 -30.52 -28.93 -48.35
CA LEU A 40 -29.39 -29.51 -47.59
C LEU A 40 -28.43 -30.29 -48.53
N LEU A 41 -27.14 -30.54 -48.23
CA LEU A 41 -26.51 -31.42 -47.21
C LEU A 41 -24.94 -31.32 -47.37
N PRO A 42 -24.09 -32.04 -46.62
CA PRO A 42 -23.85 -31.98 -45.17
C PRO A 42 -22.33 -31.93 -44.83
N GLY A 43 -21.92 -31.25 -43.76
CA GLY A 43 -20.52 -31.31 -43.35
C GLY A 43 -20.12 -30.57 -42.08
N GLU A 44 -20.77 -30.83 -40.94
CA GLU A 44 -20.21 -30.41 -39.64
C GLU A 44 -20.33 -31.50 -38.57
N ARG A 45 -19.18 -31.86 -38.01
CA ARG A 45 -19.01 -32.69 -36.82
C ARG A 45 -19.58 -31.96 -35.60
N ARG A 46 -20.65 -32.52 -35.03
CA ARG A 46 -21.20 -32.13 -33.73
C ARG A 46 -20.44 -32.85 -32.60
N VAL A 47 -19.59 -32.14 -31.87
CA VAL A 47 -19.05 -32.59 -30.58
C VAL A 47 -19.93 -32.03 -29.47
N LYS A 48 -20.42 -32.92 -28.59
CA LYS A 48 -21.35 -32.65 -27.50
C LYS A 48 -20.64 -31.89 -26.35
N PRO A 49 -21.24 -30.86 -25.73
CA PRO A 49 -20.77 -30.39 -24.43
C PRO A 49 -21.40 -31.27 -23.34
N ARG A 50 -20.56 -32.01 -22.59
CA ARG A 50 -20.97 -32.62 -21.33
C ARG A 50 -20.61 -31.68 -20.20
N LEU A 51 -21.63 -31.17 -19.51
CA LEU A 51 -21.53 -30.58 -18.18
C LEU A 51 -21.15 -31.69 -17.20
N SER A 52 -19.96 -31.59 -16.61
CA SER A 52 -19.57 -32.40 -15.45
C SER A 52 -18.97 -31.48 -14.40
N ARG A 53 -19.70 -31.33 -13.29
CA ARG A 53 -19.24 -30.71 -12.03
C ARG A 53 -18.01 -31.46 -11.50
N PRO A 54 -17.03 -30.78 -10.90
CA PRO A 54 -16.19 -31.37 -9.86
C PRO A 54 -16.74 -30.95 -8.49
N SER A 55 -17.25 -31.93 -7.73
CA SER A 55 -17.50 -31.82 -6.29
C SER A 55 -16.17 -31.98 -5.57
N LEU A 56 -15.92 -31.13 -4.58
CA LEU A 56 -14.86 -31.33 -3.59
C LEU A 56 -15.29 -32.42 -2.62
N ASP A 57 -14.36 -33.30 -2.23
CA ASP A 57 -14.09 -33.66 -0.83
C ASP A 57 -12.76 -34.43 -0.69
N PRO A 58 -12.09 -34.34 0.48
CA PRO A 58 -10.67 -34.62 0.65
C PRO A 58 -10.37 -36.09 1.02
N VAL A 59 -9.33 -36.68 0.42
CA VAL A 59 -8.76 -37.96 0.85
C VAL A 59 -7.54 -37.69 1.71
N LEU A 60 -7.72 -37.87 3.02
CA LEU A 60 -6.63 -38.07 3.98
C LEU A 60 -6.21 -39.54 3.87
N GLU A 61 -5.00 -39.80 3.40
CA GLU A 61 -4.35 -41.08 3.66
C GLU A 61 -2.91 -40.82 4.10
N SER A 62 -2.72 -41.03 5.39
CA SER A 62 -1.46 -41.10 6.07
C SER A 62 -0.70 -42.35 5.64
N ASP A 63 0.63 -42.19 5.69
CA ASP A 63 1.56 -43.07 6.39
C ASP A 63 2.62 -43.81 5.55
N GLN A 64 3.83 -43.82 6.14
CA GLN A 64 4.89 -44.83 6.04
C GLN A 64 5.99 -44.69 4.97
N ARG A 65 7.10 -44.09 5.45
CA ARG A 65 8.45 -44.69 5.52
C ARG A 65 8.95 -45.45 4.29
N LEU A 66 9.86 -44.83 3.54
CA LEU A 66 10.92 -45.58 2.84
C LEU A 66 12.24 -44.80 2.89
N SER A 67 13.12 -45.26 3.79
CA SER A 67 14.54 -44.98 3.84
C SER A 67 15.21 -45.46 2.54
N ARG A 68 16.01 -44.59 1.90
CA ARG A 68 16.89 -45.02 0.81
C ARG A 68 18.30 -45.22 1.33
N GLU A 69 18.65 -46.49 1.36
CA GLU A 69 19.97 -47.09 1.44
C GLU A 69 20.84 -46.61 0.27
N VAL A 70 22.08 -46.18 0.57
CA VAL A 70 23.10 -45.83 -0.44
C VAL A 70 24.25 -46.80 -0.24
N GLU A 71 24.53 -47.54 -1.31
CA GLU A 71 25.49 -48.64 -1.40
C GLU A 71 26.94 -48.20 -1.14
N GLN A 72 27.65 -49.10 -0.47
CA GLN A 72 29.09 -49.12 -0.25
C GLN A 72 29.86 -49.25 -1.57
N ILE A 73 30.94 -48.48 -1.72
CA ILE A 73 32.09 -48.87 -2.54
C ILE A 73 33.34 -48.71 -1.66
N ALA A 74 34.06 -49.80 -1.44
CA ALA A 74 35.32 -49.84 -0.72
C ALA A 74 36.51 -49.87 -1.69
N SER A 75 37.63 -49.25 -1.28
CA SER A 75 39.02 -49.74 -1.40
C SER A 75 40.03 -48.62 -1.74
N GLY A 76 41.11 -48.52 -0.96
CA GLY A 76 42.39 -47.95 -1.44
C GLY A 76 43.14 -46.94 -0.56
N ASP A 77 43.80 -47.45 0.49
CA ASP A 77 45.16 -47.13 0.98
C ASP A 77 45.65 -45.74 1.48
N ALA A 78 46.65 -45.85 2.36
CA ALA A 78 47.17 -44.94 3.39
C ALA A 78 47.68 -43.53 3.00
N ALA A 79 47.44 -42.56 3.88
CA ALA A 79 48.48 -41.65 4.40
C ALA A 79 47.98 -40.78 5.56
N LYS A 80 48.77 -40.72 6.64
CA LYS A 80 48.59 -39.87 7.82
C LYS A 80 48.55 -38.39 7.43
N VAL A 81 47.47 -37.68 7.79
CA VAL A 81 47.50 -36.22 7.96
C VAL A 81 46.89 -35.87 9.31
N THR A 82 47.78 -35.59 10.27
CA THR A 82 47.48 -34.96 11.55
C THR A 82 46.94 -33.56 11.29
N ARG A 83 45.63 -33.34 11.40
CA ARG A 83 45.04 -32.00 11.41
C ARG A 83 44.62 -31.61 12.83
N LYS A 84 45.19 -30.49 13.24
CA LYS A 84 45.18 -29.90 14.58
C LYS A 84 43.76 -29.57 15.04
N GLN A 85 43.56 -29.73 16.34
CA GLN A 85 42.39 -29.33 17.12
C GLN A 85 41.97 -27.89 16.78
N SER A 86 40.76 -27.70 16.26
CA SER A 86 40.09 -26.41 16.28
C SER A 86 39.44 -26.24 17.65
N LEU A 87 39.95 -25.30 18.43
CA LEU A 87 39.31 -24.80 19.65
C LEU A 87 37.88 -24.32 19.32
N PRO A 88 36.86 -24.62 20.15
CA PRO A 88 35.53 -24.05 19.95
C PRO A 88 35.57 -22.59 20.36
N ILE A 89 35.58 -21.70 19.37
CA ILE A 89 35.34 -20.28 19.58
C ILE A 89 33.84 -20.11 19.81
N ILE A 90 33.53 -19.73 21.04
CA ILE A 90 32.37 -18.94 21.48
C ILE A 90 31.03 -19.69 21.45
N THR A 91 30.58 -19.98 22.66
CA THR A 91 29.19 -20.21 23.06
C THR A 91 28.28 -19.08 22.56
N ARG A 92 27.79 -19.17 21.33
CA ARG A 92 26.58 -18.45 20.93
C ARG A 92 25.42 -19.38 21.28
N ASN A 93 24.57 -18.97 22.21
CA ASN A 93 23.48 -19.81 22.69
C ASN A 93 22.55 -20.10 21.51
N ARG A 94 22.07 -21.35 21.43
CA ARG A 94 21.15 -21.81 20.38
C ARG A 94 19.83 -20.99 20.35
N SER A 95 19.52 -20.29 21.45
CA SER A 95 18.41 -19.33 21.56
C SER A 95 18.60 -18.09 20.68
N ASP A 96 19.83 -17.60 20.52
CA ASP A 96 20.11 -16.36 19.78
C ASP A 96 19.83 -16.55 18.28
N PHE A 97 20.07 -17.76 17.77
CA PHE A 97 19.80 -18.11 16.37
C PHE A 97 18.30 -18.28 16.09
N PHE A 98 17.53 -18.70 17.10
CA PHE A 98 16.08 -18.86 16.98
C PHE A 98 15.36 -17.50 17.12
N GLU A 99 15.85 -16.62 17.99
CA GLU A 99 15.35 -15.25 18.14
C GLU A 99 15.69 -14.38 16.91
N GLU A 100 16.82 -14.60 16.23
CA GLU A 100 17.16 -13.90 14.99
C GLU A 100 16.34 -14.42 13.78
N ALA A 101 16.00 -15.71 13.76
CA ALA A 101 15.20 -16.33 12.68
C ALA A 101 13.69 -16.11 12.81
N PHE A 102 13.18 -15.92 14.03
CA PHE A 102 11.76 -15.75 14.36
C PHE A 102 11.43 -14.43 15.08
N GLY A 103 12.42 -13.56 15.28
CA GLY A 103 12.21 -12.21 15.79
C GLY A 103 11.30 -11.41 14.86
N PRO A 104 10.61 -10.38 15.38
CA PRO A 104 9.65 -9.60 14.60
C PRO A 104 10.36 -9.06 13.35
N LYS A 105 10.00 -9.64 12.20
CA LYS A 105 10.44 -9.17 10.90
C LYS A 105 9.98 -7.72 10.78
N HIS A 106 10.95 -6.83 10.59
CA HIS A 106 10.80 -5.39 10.45
C HIS A 106 10.66 -4.65 11.80
N THR A 107 11.77 -4.14 12.31
CA THR A 107 11.75 -2.92 13.14
C THR A 107 11.08 -1.86 12.27
N GLN A 108 9.76 -1.69 12.42
CA GLN A 108 9.02 -0.62 11.74
C GLN A 108 9.74 0.67 12.05
N ASP A 109 10.05 1.47 11.02
CA ASP A 109 10.51 2.82 11.24
C ASP A 109 9.46 3.50 12.14
N PRO A 110 9.80 4.05 13.31
CA PRO A 110 8.83 4.76 14.13
C PRO A 110 8.02 5.77 13.32
N GLY A 111 8.66 6.41 12.32
CA GLY A 111 8.01 7.32 11.39
C GLY A 111 6.89 6.69 10.56
N ASP A 112 6.94 5.39 10.27
CA ASP A 112 5.92 4.67 9.48
C ASP A 112 4.56 4.67 10.15
N ARG A 113 4.49 4.73 11.49
CA ARG A 113 3.20 4.82 12.20
C ARG A 113 2.48 6.13 11.87
N ILE A 114 3.17 7.26 11.97
CA ILE A 114 2.61 8.59 11.66
C ILE A 114 2.26 8.67 10.18
N ARG A 115 3.18 8.22 9.34
CA ARG A 115 3.01 8.07 7.91
C ARG A 115 1.83 7.19 7.51
N ASN A 116 1.43 6.23 8.35
CA ASN A 116 0.27 5.37 8.12
C ASN A 116 -1.05 5.92 8.68
N GLU A 117 -0.98 6.98 9.48
CA GLU A 117 -2.14 7.74 9.95
C GLU A 117 -2.25 9.11 9.25
N SER A 118 -1.32 9.43 8.35
CA SER A 118 -1.28 10.71 7.67
C SER A 118 -2.51 10.90 6.76
N PRO A 119 -3.06 12.12 6.66
CA PRO A 119 -4.20 12.38 5.78
C PRO A 119 -3.94 12.07 4.30
N VAL A 120 -4.97 11.58 3.61
CA VAL A 120 -5.05 11.52 2.15
C VAL A 120 -6.23 12.37 1.71
N LEU A 121 -5.96 13.38 0.88
CA LEU A 121 -6.93 14.35 0.44
C LEU A 121 -7.38 14.01 -0.98
N VAL A 122 -8.69 13.94 -1.19
CA VAL A 122 -9.26 13.64 -2.50
C VAL A 122 -10.30 14.69 -2.86
N GLU A 123 -10.08 15.38 -3.97
CA GLU A 123 -11.03 16.33 -4.54
C GLU A 123 -11.62 15.75 -5.82
N ILE A 124 -12.96 15.71 -5.90
CA ILE A 124 -13.69 15.22 -7.06
C ILE A 124 -14.60 16.32 -7.57
N LYS A 125 -14.55 16.54 -8.88
CA LYS A 125 -15.45 17.44 -9.59
C LYS A 125 -16.15 16.68 -10.70
N THR A 126 -17.48 16.75 -10.78
CA THR A 126 -18.29 16.02 -11.75
C THR A 126 -19.54 16.82 -12.15
N ASN A 127 -20.02 16.63 -13.38
CA ASN A 127 -21.31 17.17 -13.84
C ASN A 127 -22.50 16.25 -13.49
N VAL A 128 -22.24 15.04 -12.99
CA VAL A 128 -23.29 14.09 -12.56
C VAL A 128 -23.75 14.44 -11.15
N ILE A 129 -25.06 14.58 -10.93
CA ILE A 129 -25.63 14.67 -9.58
C ILE A 129 -25.67 13.26 -8.98
N ALA A 130 -24.97 13.06 -7.87
CA ALA A 130 -24.83 11.75 -7.22
C ALA A 130 -25.49 11.76 -5.83
N ASN A 131 -25.83 10.57 -5.31
CA ASN A 131 -26.12 10.43 -3.89
C ASN A 131 -24.81 10.56 -3.10
N GLU A 132 -24.54 11.77 -2.61
CA GLU A 132 -23.28 12.19 -2.01
C GLU A 132 -22.84 11.26 -0.88
N PHE A 133 -23.73 10.91 0.04
CA PHE A 133 -23.37 10.14 1.23
C PHE A 133 -22.92 8.72 0.90
N THR A 134 -23.67 8.00 0.08
CA THR A 134 -23.32 6.63 -0.32
C THR A 134 -22.04 6.64 -1.13
N PHE A 135 -21.92 7.55 -2.10
CA PHE A 135 -20.73 7.68 -2.93
C PHE A 135 -19.47 7.99 -2.11
N ILE A 136 -19.54 8.98 -1.21
CA ILE A 136 -18.42 9.37 -0.35
C ILE A 136 -18.02 8.21 0.59
N THR A 137 -19.00 7.49 1.16
CA THR A 137 -18.73 6.38 2.08
C THR A 137 -18.01 5.24 1.36
N GLU A 138 -18.56 4.76 0.23
CA GLU A 138 -17.96 3.67 -0.55
C GLU A 138 -16.57 4.05 -1.08
N LEU A 139 -16.41 5.29 -1.55
CA LEU A 139 -15.12 5.78 -2.02
C LEU A 139 -14.11 5.91 -0.87
N SER A 140 -14.53 6.33 0.32
CA SER A 140 -13.67 6.44 1.50
C SER A 140 -13.11 5.08 1.92
N GLU A 141 -13.96 4.05 1.97
CA GLU A 141 -13.53 2.68 2.21
C GLU A 141 -12.55 2.21 1.12
N TYR A 142 -12.84 2.54 -0.15
CA TYR A 142 -11.96 2.19 -1.25
C TYR A 142 -10.57 2.85 -1.11
N LEU A 143 -10.52 4.15 -0.80
CA LEU A 143 -9.28 4.90 -0.60
C LEU A 143 -8.48 4.41 0.61
N SER A 144 -9.16 4.13 1.72
CA SER A 144 -8.58 3.53 2.93
C SER A 144 -7.80 2.26 2.60
N LEU A 145 -8.40 1.34 1.85
CA LEU A 145 -7.76 0.10 1.40
C LEU A 145 -6.60 0.36 0.42
N ARG A 146 -6.71 1.36 -0.46
CA ARG A 146 -5.66 1.66 -1.46
C ARG A 146 -4.42 2.29 -0.87
N TYR A 147 -4.60 3.21 0.05
CA TYR A 147 -3.49 3.92 0.69
C TYR A 147 -3.03 3.27 1.99
N ASN A 148 -3.68 2.18 2.42
CA ASN A 148 -3.43 1.54 3.71
C ASN A 148 -3.46 2.57 4.85
N ARG A 149 -4.58 3.29 4.91
CA ARG A 149 -4.86 4.35 5.90
C ARG A 149 -6.19 4.04 6.58
N PRO A 150 -6.37 4.37 7.86
CA PRO A 150 -7.68 4.28 8.47
C PRO A 150 -8.64 5.28 7.80
N ALA A 151 -9.93 4.95 7.76
CA ALA A 151 -10.95 5.82 7.15
C ALA A 151 -10.99 7.22 7.77
N SER A 152 -10.60 7.37 9.05
CA SER A 152 -10.47 8.65 9.74
C SER A 152 -9.38 9.57 9.17
N SER A 153 -8.46 9.04 8.35
CA SER A 153 -7.41 9.79 7.66
C SER A 153 -7.75 10.09 6.20
N ILE A 154 -8.92 9.67 5.72
CA ILE A 154 -9.36 9.95 4.35
C ILE A 154 -10.24 11.21 4.38
N VAL A 155 -9.85 12.21 3.60
CA VAL A 155 -10.59 13.47 3.45
C VAL A 155 -11.08 13.55 2.01
N ILE A 156 -12.39 13.59 1.81
CA ILE A 156 -13.00 13.64 0.48
C ILE A 156 -13.82 14.92 0.34
N THR A 157 -13.59 15.66 -0.73
CA THR A 157 -14.40 16.79 -1.16
C THR A 157 -15.04 16.45 -2.51
N VAL A 158 -16.36 16.54 -2.59
CA VAL A 158 -17.11 16.30 -3.83
C VAL A 158 -17.83 17.57 -4.26
N GLN A 159 -17.54 18.03 -5.47
CA GLN A 159 -18.32 19.04 -6.17
C GLN A 159 -19.05 18.34 -7.32
N HIS A 160 -20.37 18.30 -7.26
CA HIS A 160 -21.20 17.63 -8.24
C HIS A 160 -22.20 18.60 -8.88
N GLY A 161 -22.76 18.21 -10.03
CA GLY A 161 -23.69 19.07 -10.78
C GLY A 161 -23.05 20.35 -11.35
N ILE A 162 -21.72 20.42 -11.44
CA ILE A 162 -21.02 21.60 -11.96
C ILE A 162 -20.92 21.58 -13.49
N CYS A 163 -20.70 22.74 -14.09
CA CYS A 163 -20.44 22.85 -15.52
C CYS A 163 -18.99 22.46 -15.84
N ILE A 164 -18.79 21.22 -16.30
CA ILE A 164 -17.51 20.71 -16.79
C ILE A 164 -17.71 20.04 -18.16
N GLN A 165 -16.72 20.18 -19.04
CA GLN A 165 -16.73 19.65 -20.40
C GLN A 165 -15.39 18.96 -20.66
N PHE A 166 -15.43 17.76 -21.26
CA PHE A 166 -14.23 17.00 -21.61
C PHE A 166 -14.25 16.68 -23.11
N GLY A 167 -13.22 17.11 -23.84
CA GLY A 167 -13.10 16.85 -25.28
C GLY A 167 -14.23 17.47 -26.12
N GLY A 168 -14.80 18.59 -25.68
CA GLY A 168 -15.85 19.28 -26.43
C GLY A 168 -17.27 18.74 -26.24
N GLY A 169 -17.47 17.62 -25.52
CA GLY A 169 -18.80 17.05 -25.26
C GLY A 169 -19.35 17.37 -23.86
N SER A 170 -20.67 17.40 -23.73
CA SER A 170 -21.40 17.60 -22.46
C SER A 170 -21.77 16.26 -21.76
N ASP A 171 -21.08 15.18 -22.11
CA ASP A 171 -21.30 13.86 -21.50
C ASP A 171 -20.90 13.86 -20.02
N ALA A 172 -21.31 12.82 -19.29
CA ALA A 172 -20.89 12.61 -17.91
C ALA A 172 -19.35 12.49 -17.82
N VAL A 173 -18.72 13.36 -17.02
CA VAL A 173 -17.26 13.49 -16.90
C VAL A 173 -16.86 13.81 -15.46
N TYR A 174 -15.62 13.49 -15.10
CA TYR A 174 -15.07 13.90 -13.81
C TYR A 174 -13.58 14.25 -13.86
N THR A 175 -13.16 15.07 -12.91
CA THR A 175 -11.75 15.22 -12.54
C THR A 175 -11.57 14.82 -11.09
N MET A 176 -10.51 14.07 -10.80
CA MET A 176 -10.15 13.64 -9.45
C MET A 176 -8.70 14.02 -9.16
N THR A 177 -8.49 14.81 -8.12
CA THR A 177 -7.16 15.10 -7.57
C THR A 177 -6.97 14.27 -6.31
N ILE A 178 -5.84 13.58 -6.20
CA ILE A 178 -5.45 12.88 -4.99
C ILE A 178 -4.13 13.45 -4.49
N GLU A 179 -4.14 13.99 -3.27
CA GLU A 179 -2.95 14.49 -2.58
C GLU A 179 -2.62 13.53 -1.44
N ALA A 180 -1.41 12.99 -1.47
CA ALA A 180 -0.92 12.02 -0.50
C ALA A 180 0.60 12.18 -0.37
N LEU A 181 1.19 11.55 0.65
CA LEU A 181 2.63 11.59 0.85
C LEU A 181 3.38 11.15 -0.40
N ALA A 182 4.51 11.79 -0.71
CA ALA A 182 5.28 11.52 -1.92
C ALA A 182 5.62 10.03 -2.11
N ARG A 183 5.83 9.29 -1.01
CA ARG A 183 6.09 7.84 -1.04
C ARG A 183 4.91 7.01 -1.56
N ASP A 184 3.69 7.51 -1.40
CA ASP A 184 2.46 6.85 -1.84
C ASP A 184 2.09 7.25 -3.29
N VAL A 185 2.73 8.28 -3.85
CA VAL A 185 2.48 8.86 -5.17
C VAL A 185 3.54 8.42 -6.19
N GLN A 186 3.85 7.12 -6.21
CA GLN A 186 4.86 6.56 -7.13
C GLN A 186 4.26 6.19 -8.49
N THR A 187 5.01 6.30 -9.58
CA THR A 187 4.55 6.07 -10.95
C THR A 187 3.84 4.72 -11.15
N THR A 188 4.41 3.64 -10.63
CA THR A 188 3.83 2.28 -10.72
C THR A 188 2.55 2.15 -9.91
N THR A 189 2.55 2.67 -8.67
CA THR A 189 1.39 2.74 -7.78
C THR A 189 0.27 3.55 -8.41
N ASN A 190 0.58 4.73 -8.95
CA ASN A 190 -0.37 5.60 -9.62
C ASN A 190 -0.99 4.92 -10.83
N LYS A 191 -0.21 4.24 -11.67
CA LYS A 191 -0.74 3.49 -12.83
C LYS A 191 -1.78 2.45 -12.40
N ARG A 192 -1.49 1.71 -11.33
CA ARG A 192 -2.43 0.73 -10.75
C ARG A 192 -3.67 1.42 -10.18
N ASN A 193 -3.48 2.51 -9.43
CA ASN A 193 -4.54 3.27 -8.81
C ASN A 193 -5.48 3.90 -9.83
N ILE A 194 -4.96 4.40 -10.96
CA ILE A 194 -5.76 4.98 -12.05
C ILE A 194 -6.82 3.99 -12.53
N ALA A 195 -6.40 2.77 -12.89
CA ALA A 195 -7.32 1.75 -13.39
C ALA A 195 -8.42 1.40 -12.37
N LEU A 196 -8.07 1.43 -11.08
CA LEU A 196 -8.95 1.03 -10.00
C LEU A 196 -9.95 2.13 -9.64
N PHE A 197 -9.50 3.37 -9.56
CA PHE A 197 -10.39 4.52 -9.34
C PHE A 197 -11.29 4.75 -10.55
N GLN A 198 -10.77 4.67 -11.79
CA GLN A 198 -11.61 4.77 -12.99
C GLN A 198 -12.70 3.69 -13.03
N ARG A 199 -12.36 2.45 -12.65
CA ARG A 199 -13.37 1.38 -12.52
C ARG A 199 -14.42 1.70 -11.45
N HIS A 200 -14.01 2.22 -10.29
CA HIS A 200 -14.97 2.63 -9.26
C HIS A 200 -15.90 3.74 -9.75
N MET A 201 -15.38 4.74 -10.48
CA MET A 201 -16.17 5.82 -11.05
C MET A 201 -17.15 5.33 -12.13
N GLU A 202 -16.75 4.34 -12.93
CA GLU A 202 -17.64 3.68 -13.89
C GLU A 202 -18.76 2.90 -13.19
N GLN A 203 -18.46 2.23 -12.07
CA GLN A 203 -19.45 1.48 -11.32
C GLN A 203 -20.45 2.39 -10.58
N ALA A 204 -19.93 3.40 -9.88
CA ALA A 204 -20.72 4.29 -9.01
C ALA A 204 -21.48 5.36 -9.80
N LEU A 205 -20.84 6.00 -10.77
CA LEU A 205 -21.39 7.15 -11.50
C LEU A 205 -21.63 6.88 -12.99
N ARG A 206 -21.33 5.67 -13.48
CA ARG A 206 -21.47 5.30 -14.91
C ARG A 206 -20.65 6.17 -15.86
N ILE A 207 -19.54 6.73 -15.35
CA ILE A 207 -18.60 7.51 -16.15
C ILE A 207 -17.48 6.59 -16.65
N PRO A 208 -17.31 6.38 -17.97
CA PRO A 208 -16.28 5.50 -18.49
C PRO A 208 -14.87 6.08 -18.25
N PRO A 209 -13.81 5.25 -18.18
CA PRO A 209 -12.44 5.70 -17.95
C PRO A 209 -11.94 6.78 -18.93
N SER A 210 -12.42 6.77 -20.18
CA SER A 210 -12.06 7.74 -21.22
C SER A 210 -12.58 9.17 -20.97
N LYS A 211 -13.52 9.34 -20.03
CA LYS A 211 -14.16 10.61 -19.65
C LYS A 211 -13.73 11.10 -18.26
N GLY A 212 -12.77 10.40 -17.63
CA GLY A 212 -12.22 10.74 -16.33
C GLY A 212 -10.77 11.20 -16.42
N PHE A 213 -10.42 12.26 -15.69
CA PHE A 213 -9.04 12.72 -15.53
C PHE A 213 -8.59 12.59 -14.08
N LEU A 214 -7.45 11.96 -13.83
CA LEU A 214 -6.87 11.78 -12.51
C LEU A 214 -5.52 12.49 -12.42
N ARG A 215 -5.31 13.21 -11.32
CA ARG A 215 -4.06 13.89 -11.01
C ARG A 215 -3.62 13.49 -9.61
N PHE A 216 -2.38 13.02 -9.49
CA PHE A 216 -1.76 12.75 -8.20
C PHE A 216 -0.82 13.89 -7.84
N VAL A 217 -0.88 14.36 -6.60
CA VAL A 217 -0.06 15.45 -6.08
C VAL A 217 0.76 14.89 -4.93
N PRO A 218 2.10 14.79 -5.08
CA PRO A 218 2.94 14.38 -3.97
C PRO A 218 2.98 15.50 -2.93
N LEU A 219 2.72 15.14 -1.68
CA LEU A 219 2.82 16.02 -0.53
C LEU A 219 4.11 15.69 0.24
N ALA A 220 4.93 16.71 0.49
CA ALA A 220 6.13 16.59 1.29
C ALA A 220 5.77 16.62 2.80
N GLU A 221 6.49 15.85 3.61
CA GLU A 221 6.19 15.67 5.04
C GLU A 221 6.32 16.99 5.84
N ASP A 222 7.23 17.87 5.42
CA ASP A 222 7.48 19.20 5.99
C ASP A 222 6.43 20.24 5.57
N CYS A 223 5.70 19.99 4.47
CA CYS A 223 4.67 20.87 3.93
C CYS A 223 3.24 20.45 4.32
N ALA A 224 3.09 19.36 5.09
CA ALA A 224 1.81 18.79 5.46
C ALA A 224 1.47 19.08 6.92
N GLY A 225 0.49 19.96 7.17
CA GLY A 225 -0.02 20.23 8.50
C GLY A 225 -1.04 19.19 8.97
N TRP A 226 -0.83 18.61 10.14
CA TRP A 226 -1.75 17.65 10.76
C TRP A 226 -1.62 17.68 12.28
N LYS A 227 -2.75 17.62 13.01
CA LYS A 227 -2.77 17.62 14.50
C LYS A 227 -1.92 18.73 15.15
N GLY A 228 -1.88 19.92 14.54
CA GLY A 228 -1.17 21.08 15.09
C GLY A 228 0.35 21.13 14.84
N ASN A 229 0.93 20.18 14.10
CA ASN A 229 2.33 20.18 13.69
C ASN A 229 2.44 19.79 12.20
N THR A 230 3.64 19.81 11.64
CA THR A 230 3.93 19.19 10.34
C THR A 230 4.06 17.68 10.50
N LEU A 231 3.83 16.90 9.44
CA LEU A 231 4.08 15.46 9.47
C LEU A 231 5.55 15.16 9.76
N ALA A 232 6.48 15.94 9.19
CA ALA A 232 7.91 15.83 9.51
C ALA A 232 8.20 16.12 10.99
N GLY A 233 7.52 17.11 11.58
CA GLY A 233 7.61 17.43 13.00
C GLY A 233 7.16 16.27 13.88
N HIS A 234 5.98 15.71 13.60
CA HIS A 234 5.49 14.50 14.31
C HIS A 234 6.48 13.34 14.21
N ILE A 235 7.04 13.10 13.01
CA ILE A 235 8.00 12.01 12.80
C ILE A 235 9.26 12.22 13.63
N THR A 236 9.77 13.45 13.66
CA THR A 236 10.96 13.83 14.43
C THR A 236 10.71 13.65 15.93
N GLU A 237 9.60 14.17 16.44
CA GLU A 237 9.19 14.03 17.86
C GLU A 237 9.13 12.55 18.26
N LEU A 238 8.49 11.71 17.45
CA LEU A 238 8.37 10.27 17.75
C LEU A 238 9.73 9.55 17.72
N ILE A 239 10.63 9.93 16.81
CA ILE A 239 11.99 9.37 16.76
C ILE A 239 12.76 9.76 18.03
N GLU A 240 12.73 11.02 18.44
CA GLU A 240 13.40 11.52 19.64
C GLU A 240 12.86 10.84 20.91
N GLU A 241 11.53 10.70 21.04
CA GLU A 241 10.90 9.97 22.15
C GLU A 241 11.36 8.50 22.20
N THR A 242 11.40 7.84 21.04
CA THR A 242 11.81 6.44 20.93
C THR A 242 13.29 6.26 21.32
N GLN A 243 14.16 7.19 20.91
CA GLN A 243 15.58 7.18 21.26
C GLN A 243 15.79 7.43 22.76
N ALA A 244 15.12 8.42 23.34
CA ALA A 244 15.19 8.72 24.77
C ALA A 244 14.75 7.51 25.62
N MET A 245 13.69 6.79 25.21
CA MET A 245 13.26 5.56 25.88
C MET A 245 14.28 4.42 25.78
N ALA A 246 14.98 4.30 24.64
CA ALA A 246 16.02 3.29 24.45
C ALA A 246 17.25 3.54 25.33
N GLU A 247 17.68 4.81 25.46
CA GLU A 247 18.78 5.22 26.32
C GLU A 247 18.48 4.97 27.80
N HIS A 248 17.25 5.30 28.24
CA HIS A 248 16.83 5.05 29.63
C HIS A 248 16.81 3.55 29.97
N ARG A 249 16.44 2.68 29.01
CA ARG A 249 16.51 1.22 29.17
C ARG A 249 17.93 0.66 29.13
N GLY A 250 18.84 1.28 28.38
CA GLY A 250 20.26 0.91 28.33
C GLY A 250 21.02 1.20 29.62
N SER A 251 20.59 2.22 30.38
CA SER A 251 21.20 2.61 31.65
C SER A 251 20.83 1.70 32.84
N ILE A 252 19.78 0.87 32.74
CA ILE A 252 19.37 -0.09 33.77
C ILE A 252 20.01 -1.48 33.52
N ARG A 253 21.26 -1.52 33.03
CA ARG A 253 22.05 -2.76 33.07
C ARG A 253 22.73 -2.86 34.43
N ALA A 254 22.38 -3.92 35.17
CA ALA A 254 22.86 -4.20 36.52
C ALA A 254 24.39 -4.02 36.65
N PRO A 255 24.87 -3.46 37.79
CA PRO A 255 26.31 -3.30 38.01
C PRO A 255 26.98 -4.67 37.91
N ARG A 256 27.95 -4.81 36.99
CA ARG A 256 28.84 -5.97 36.94
C ARG A 256 29.49 -6.11 38.30
N ARG A 257 29.13 -7.16 39.06
CA ARG A 257 29.87 -7.56 40.26
C ARG A 257 31.34 -7.74 39.88
N ARG A 258 32.20 -6.79 40.25
CA ARG A 258 33.64 -7.00 40.31
C ARG A 258 33.86 -8.11 41.33
N SER A 259 34.28 -9.29 40.88
CA SER A 259 34.79 -10.29 41.82
C SER A 259 36.14 -9.80 42.34
N SER A 260 36.16 -9.35 43.59
CA SER A 260 37.40 -9.11 44.32
C SER A 260 38.06 -10.48 44.56
N LYS A 261 39.17 -10.76 43.87
CA LYS A 261 40.06 -11.86 44.25
C LYS A 261 40.76 -11.44 45.55
N VAL A 262 40.33 -12.02 46.67
CA VAL A 262 41.11 -12.00 47.92
C VAL A 262 42.35 -12.85 47.67
N SER A 263 43.51 -12.22 47.59
CA SER A 263 44.81 -12.92 47.58
C SER A 263 45.16 -13.33 49.00
N LEU A 264 45.11 -14.64 49.26
CA LEU A 264 45.75 -15.27 50.41
C LEU A 264 47.27 -15.15 50.25
N VAL A 265 47.88 -14.25 51.02
CA VAL A 265 49.34 -14.18 51.17
C VAL A 265 49.73 -15.13 52.29
N TYR A 266 50.42 -16.21 51.92
CA TYR A 266 51.20 -17.03 52.85
C TYR A 266 52.43 -16.22 53.28
N CYS A 267 52.61 -16.02 54.58
CA CYS A 267 53.91 -15.67 55.17
C CYS A 267 54.37 -16.82 56.07
N TYR A 268 55.29 -17.61 55.55
CA TYR A 268 56.22 -18.42 56.34
C TYR A 268 57.48 -17.57 56.53
N VAL A 269 57.89 -17.34 57.78
CA VAL A 269 59.32 -17.19 58.13
C VAL A 269 59.53 -17.82 59.51
N GLU A 270 60.48 -18.75 59.55
CA GLU A 270 60.97 -19.51 60.68
C GLU A 270 61.74 -18.65 61.70
N GLY A 271 61.77 -19.11 62.96
CA GLY A 271 63.07 -19.41 63.59
C GLY A 271 63.55 -18.51 64.75
N ALA A 272 63.72 -19.17 65.90
CA ALA A 272 64.62 -18.88 67.04
C ALA A 272 64.29 -17.65 67.91
N GLY A 273 64.37 -17.67 69.24
CA GLY A 273 64.81 -18.66 70.22
C GLY A 273 65.01 -17.96 71.58
N PHE A 274 64.98 -18.74 72.66
CA PHE A 274 65.61 -18.53 73.97
C PHE A 274 65.17 -17.39 74.93
N ASP A 275 64.62 -17.85 76.07
CA ASP A 275 65.06 -17.63 77.46
C ASP A 275 64.42 -16.59 78.41
N GLN A 276 64.11 -17.15 79.59
CA GLN A 276 64.20 -16.67 80.99
C GLN A 276 63.05 -15.87 81.67
N HIS A 277 62.49 -16.56 82.67
CA HIS A 277 62.29 -16.16 84.08
C HIS A 277 61.80 -14.75 84.42
N GLU A 278 60.61 -14.66 85.02
CA GLU A 278 60.40 -14.61 86.48
C GLU A 278 58.98 -15.05 86.85
#